data_AF-A0A850MW19-F1
#
_entry.id   AF-A0A850MW19-F1
#
_cell.length_a   1.000
_cell.length_b   1.000
_cell.length_c   1.000
_cell.angle_alpha   90.00
_cell.angle_beta   90.00
_cell.angle_gamma   90.00
#
_symmetry.space_group_name_H-M   'P 1'
#
loop_
_entity.id
_entity.type
_entity.pdbx_description
1 polymer ?
#
loop_
_entity_poly.entity_id
_entity_poly.type
_entity_poly.pdbx_seq_one_letter_code
_entity_poly.pdbx_strand_id
1 'polypeptide(L)'
;MPDSWTRALDAYSYPVNLRDYERAHEFPGFLSMIIVGDRNSTITFENHYQETAPTNIAAFFEVVFWKLYSQKSRCQKGTTRIVDFVQEHRITPRQLWEVVHQFVESQTRENLKRIRKLLGIKTDVLAIPLTLPALASPKTIPMIDNQVARWVNHNAAVHNVNRINKLTP
;
A
#
# COMPACT_ATOMS: atom_id res chain seq x y z
N MET A 1 22.14 -20.15 -4.15
CA MET A 1 21.49 -19.24 -5.12
C MET A 1 20.66 -18.27 -4.30
N PRO A 2 20.78 -16.94 -4.42
CA PRO A 2 19.80 -16.06 -3.80
C PRO A 2 18.43 -16.45 -4.36
N ASP A 3 17.49 -16.71 -3.45
CA ASP A 3 16.13 -17.08 -3.79
C ASP A 3 15.60 -16.09 -4.83
N SER A 4 14.89 -16.60 -5.84
CA SER A 4 14.34 -15.80 -6.95
C SER A 4 13.57 -14.55 -6.47
N TRP A 5 13.05 -14.61 -5.25
CA TRP A 5 12.48 -13.51 -4.48
C TRP A 5 13.40 -12.29 -4.31
N THR A 6 14.63 -12.48 -3.79
CA THR A 6 15.56 -11.38 -3.51
C THR A 6 15.91 -10.64 -4.79
N ARG A 7 16.10 -11.37 -5.90
CA ARG A 7 16.37 -10.77 -7.22
C ARG A 7 15.20 -9.96 -7.78
N ALA A 8 13.96 -10.43 -7.60
CA ALA A 8 12.78 -9.67 -8.03
C ALA A 8 12.57 -8.40 -7.20
N LEU A 9 12.86 -8.48 -5.90
CA LEU A 9 12.82 -7.33 -4.99
C LEU A 9 13.92 -6.31 -5.32
N ASP A 10 15.14 -6.76 -5.60
CA ASP A 10 16.28 -5.91 -5.95
C ASP A 10 16.11 -5.22 -7.32
N ALA A 11 15.42 -5.89 -8.26
CA ALA A 11 15.11 -5.34 -9.58
C ALA A 11 13.86 -4.45 -9.59
N TYR A 12 13.15 -4.31 -8.47
CA TYR A 12 11.94 -3.50 -8.39
C TYR A 12 12.27 -2.02 -8.58
N SER A 13 11.71 -1.43 -9.64
CA SER A 13 11.84 -0.01 -9.92
C SER A 13 10.50 0.64 -10.19
N TYR A 14 10.12 1.54 -9.30
CA TYR A 14 8.85 2.27 -9.37
C TYR A 14 9.04 3.72 -8.93
N PRO A 15 9.51 4.59 -9.84
CA PRO A 15 9.74 5.98 -9.53
C PRO A 15 8.41 6.73 -9.34
N VAL A 16 8.32 7.49 -8.26
CA VAL A 16 7.14 8.25 -7.88
C VAL A 16 7.56 9.60 -7.30
N ASN A 17 7.01 10.69 -7.82
CA ASN A 17 7.09 11.99 -7.16
C ASN A 17 5.78 12.23 -6.42
N LEU A 18 5.78 12.14 -5.08
CA LEU A 18 4.56 12.34 -4.29
C LEU A 18 4.02 13.76 -4.39
N ARG A 19 4.88 14.74 -4.75
CA ARG A 19 4.50 16.14 -4.95
C ARG A 19 3.56 16.36 -6.11
N ASP A 20 3.47 15.40 -7.02
CA ASP A 20 2.59 15.48 -8.17
C ASP A 20 1.12 15.35 -7.76
N TYR A 21 0.81 14.98 -6.50
CA TYR A 21 -0.56 15.02 -5.99
C TYR A 21 -1.06 16.46 -5.88
N GLU A 22 -2.21 16.74 -6.49
CA GLU A 22 -2.74 18.10 -6.65
C GLU A 22 -3.03 18.80 -5.30
N ARG A 23 -3.36 18.01 -4.27
CA ARG A 23 -3.63 18.48 -2.90
C ARG A 23 -2.46 18.27 -1.95
N ALA A 24 -1.23 18.02 -2.44
CA ALA A 24 -0.06 17.81 -1.58
C ALA A 24 0.17 18.98 -0.60
N HIS A 25 -0.13 20.20 -1.03
CA HIS A 25 -0.03 21.42 -0.21
C HIS A 25 -0.91 21.42 1.05
N GLU A 26 -1.96 20.60 1.11
CA GLU A 26 -2.84 20.46 2.28
C GLU A 26 -2.19 19.61 3.40
N PHE A 27 -1.09 18.92 3.11
CA PHE A 27 -0.43 17.98 4.02
C PHE A 27 1.04 18.38 4.23
N PRO A 28 1.31 19.49 4.94
CA PRO A 28 2.68 19.99 5.11
C PRO A 28 3.58 18.95 5.79
N GLY A 29 4.75 18.72 5.21
CA GLY A 29 5.71 17.69 5.66
C GLY A 29 5.45 16.29 5.11
N PHE A 30 4.36 16.09 4.37
CA PHE A 30 4.01 14.84 3.68
C PHE A 30 3.79 15.11 2.19
N LEU A 31 3.67 14.03 1.41
CA LEU A 31 3.51 14.05 -0.05
C LEU A 31 4.63 14.86 -0.73
N SER A 32 5.82 14.89 -0.11
CA SER A 32 6.96 15.67 -0.56
C SER A 32 8.15 14.83 -1.00
N MET A 33 8.10 13.52 -0.78
CA MET A 33 9.17 12.59 -1.12
C MET A 33 9.20 12.29 -2.63
N ILE A 34 10.41 12.20 -3.17
CA ILE A 34 10.67 11.64 -4.50
C ILE A 34 11.28 10.26 -4.29
N ILE A 35 10.54 9.24 -4.70
CA ILE A 35 10.99 7.85 -4.70
C ILE A 35 11.59 7.63 -6.08
N VAL A 36 12.91 7.47 -6.17
CA VAL A 36 13.61 7.34 -7.47
C VAL A 36 13.39 5.96 -8.11
N GLY A 37 12.78 5.02 -7.38
CA GLY A 37 12.47 3.70 -7.88
C GLY A 37 13.67 2.76 -7.83
N ASP A 38 14.51 2.86 -6.80
CA ASP A 38 15.48 1.83 -6.46
C ASP A 38 15.11 1.20 -5.11
N ARG A 39 15.82 0.13 -4.72
CA ARG A 39 15.52 -0.55 -3.45
C ARG A 39 15.73 0.37 -2.25
N ASN A 40 16.77 1.20 -2.25
CA ASN A 40 17.09 2.09 -1.13
C ASN A 40 15.99 3.14 -0.91
N SER A 41 15.53 3.81 -1.96
CA SER A 41 14.42 4.77 -1.89
C SER A 41 13.10 4.09 -1.49
N THR A 42 12.88 2.85 -1.91
CA THR A 42 11.72 2.06 -1.45
C THR A 42 11.82 1.74 0.05
N ILE A 43 13.00 1.34 0.55
CA ILE A 43 13.24 1.13 1.99
C ILE A 43 13.06 2.43 2.78
N THR A 44 13.56 3.55 2.28
CA THR A 44 13.36 4.87 2.90
C THR A 44 11.88 5.19 3.02
N PHE A 45 11.09 4.93 1.97
CA PHE A 45 9.65 5.14 2.00
C PHE A 45 8.93 4.17 2.95
N GLU A 46 9.29 2.89 2.97
CA GLU A 46 8.80 1.88 3.92
C GLU A 46 9.02 2.33 5.38
N ASN A 47 10.25 2.75 5.71
CA ASN A 47 10.60 3.23 7.05
C ASN A 47 9.84 4.50 7.43
N HIS A 48 9.77 5.47 6.50
CA HIS A 48 9.00 6.70 6.71
C HIS A 48 7.54 6.41 7.04
N TYR A 49 6.91 5.51 6.29
CA TYR A 49 5.54 5.08 6.55
C TYR A 49 5.41 4.41 7.92
N GLN A 50 6.30 3.48 8.28
CA GLN A 50 6.26 2.79 9.58
C GLN A 50 6.41 3.75 10.77
N GLU A 51 7.25 4.77 10.65
CA GLU A 51 7.49 5.77 11.70
C GLU A 51 6.32 6.75 11.87
N THR A 52 5.66 7.12 10.78
CA THR A 52 4.70 8.24 10.78
C THR A 52 3.23 7.81 10.76
N ALA A 53 2.90 6.66 10.15
CA ALA A 53 1.52 6.17 10.05
C ALA A 53 0.79 5.99 11.40
N PRO A 54 1.44 5.60 12.52
CA PRO A 54 0.76 5.51 13.80
C PRO A 54 0.20 6.86 14.31
N THR A 55 0.80 7.98 13.90
CA THR A 55 0.51 9.31 14.46
C THR A 55 -0.03 10.31 13.45
N ASN A 56 0.16 10.09 12.15
CA ASN A 56 -0.28 11.02 11.11
C ASN A 56 -0.99 10.32 9.95
N ILE A 57 -2.20 10.81 9.64
CA ILE A 57 -3.05 10.24 8.58
C ILE A 57 -2.45 10.42 7.18
N ALA A 58 -1.65 11.47 6.98
CA ALA A 58 -1.07 11.80 5.68
C ALA A 58 -0.12 10.71 5.16
N ALA A 59 0.53 9.96 6.05
CA ALA A 59 1.35 8.81 5.69
C ALA A 59 0.54 7.74 4.92
N PHE A 60 -0.72 7.51 5.27
CA PHE A 60 -1.59 6.60 4.51
C PHE A 60 -1.94 7.15 3.13
N PHE A 61 -2.11 8.47 3.02
CA PHE A 61 -2.39 9.13 1.75
C PHE A 61 -1.21 9.07 0.79
N GLU A 62 0.02 9.19 1.31
CA GLU A 62 1.24 8.95 0.52
C GLU A 62 1.25 7.55 -0.08
N VAL A 63 0.94 6.52 0.72
CA VAL A 63 0.90 5.14 0.23
C VAL A 63 -0.19 4.94 -0.82
N VAL A 64 -1.38 5.51 -0.60
CA VAL A 64 -2.48 5.45 -1.58
C VAL A 64 -2.07 6.10 -2.90
N PHE A 65 -1.52 7.31 -2.84
CA PHE A 65 -1.06 8.04 -4.02
C PHE A 65 0.06 7.29 -4.73
N TRP A 66 1.06 6.82 -3.98
CA TRP A 66 2.14 5.99 -4.48
C TRP A 66 1.59 4.77 -5.25
N LYS A 67 0.68 4.01 -4.65
CA LYS A 67 0.11 2.82 -5.29
C LYS A 67 -0.65 3.15 -6.57
N LEU A 68 -1.33 4.29 -6.60
CA LEU A 68 -2.12 4.73 -7.74
C LEU A 68 -1.31 5.47 -8.81
N TYR A 69 -0.05 5.81 -8.55
CA TYR A 69 0.76 6.70 -9.38
C TYR A 69 0.87 6.27 -10.85
N SER A 70 1.02 4.96 -11.10
CA SER A 70 1.04 4.39 -12.46
C SER A 70 -0.27 4.56 -13.23
N GLN A 71 -1.37 4.87 -12.54
CA GLN A 71 -2.69 5.04 -13.14
C GLN A 71 -2.96 6.48 -13.60
N LYS A 72 -1.92 7.24 -14.00
CA LYS A 72 -1.99 8.58 -14.63
C LYS A 72 -3.25 9.39 -14.25
N SER A 73 -4.24 9.45 -15.15
CA SER A 73 -5.47 10.27 -14.98
C SER A 73 -6.38 9.84 -13.84
N ARG A 74 -6.27 8.60 -13.35
CA ARG A 74 -7.06 8.06 -12.24
C ARG A 74 -6.37 8.23 -10.88
N CYS A 75 -5.07 8.52 -10.86
CA CYS A 75 -4.32 8.64 -9.61
C CYS A 75 -4.88 9.76 -8.73
N GLN A 76 -4.98 10.98 -9.26
CA GLN A 76 -5.51 12.15 -8.55
C GLN A 76 -6.91 11.86 -8.00
N LYS A 77 -7.86 11.54 -8.89
CA LYS A 77 -9.26 11.27 -8.52
C LYS A 77 -9.40 10.12 -7.52
N GLY A 78 -8.60 9.07 -7.65
CA GLY A 78 -8.63 7.91 -6.75
C GLY A 78 -8.13 8.26 -5.35
N THR A 79 -7.01 8.97 -5.27
CA THR A 79 -6.44 9.44 -4.01
C THR A 79 -7.35 10.46 -3.34
N THR A 80 -7.80 11.49 -4.06
CA THR A 80 -8.70 12.55 -3.57
C THR A 80 -9.98 11.94 -2.97
N ARG A 81 -10.58 10.94 -3.65
CA ARG A 81 -11.76 10.24 -3.12
C ARG A 81 -11.51 9.55 -1.78
N ILE A 82 -10.35 8.94 -1.59
CA ILE A 82 -10.00 8.27 -0.33
C ILE A 82 -9.72 9.31 0.76
N VAL A 83 -8.99 10.38 0.42
CA VAL A 83 -8.71 11.50 1.31
C VAL A 83 -10.01 12.13 1.82
N ASP A 84 -10.92 12.48 0.92
CA ASP A 84 -12.22 13.07 1.26
C ASP A 84 -13.02 12.17 2.18
N PHE A 85 -13.11 10.87 1.86
CA PHE A 85 -13.83 9.90 2.69
C PHE A 85 -13.23 9.82 4.11
N VAL A 86 -11.91 9.70 4.21
CA VAL A 86 -11.21 9.60 5.50
C VAL A 86 -11.41 10.87 6.34
N GLN A 87 -11.36 12.04 5.71
CA GLN A 87 -11.58 13.33 6.36
C GLN A 87 -13.05 13.54 6.79
N GLU A 88 -14.00 13.29 5.89
CA GLU A 88 -15.44 13.40 6.13
C GLU A 88 -15.90 12.51 7.30
N HIS A 89 -15.41 11.26 7.33
CA HIS A 89 -15.72 10.30 8.38
C HIS A 89 -14.81 10.40 9.62
N ARG A 90 -13.88 11.38 9.66
CA ARG A 90 -12.95 11.63 10.77
C ARG A 90 -12.18 10.37 11.20
N ILE A 91 -11.77 9.56 10.22
CA ILE A 91 -10.98 8.36 10.50
C ILE A 91 -9.58 8.80 10.98
N THR A 92 -9.18 8.25 12.12
CA THR A 92 -7.92 8.60 12.76
C THR A 92 -6.76 7.71 12.26
N PRO A 93 -5.50 8.17 12.30
CA PRO A 93 -4.35 7.35 11.95
C PRO A 93 -4.27 6.07 12.77
N ARG A 94 -4.58 6.17 14.08
CA ARG A 94 -4.64 5.02 14.99
C ARG A 94 -5.60 3.94 14.52
N GLN A 95 -6.82 4.30 14.09
CA GLN A 95 -7.79 3.32 13.61
C GLN A 95 -7.30 2.57 12.36
N LEU A 96 -6.70 3.28 11.40
CA LEU A 96 -6.13 2.65 10.22
C LEU A 96 -4.93 1.77 10.58
N TRP A 97 -4.03 2.26 11.42
CA TRP A 97 -2.86 1.50 11.86
C TRP A 97 -3.24 0.21 12.58
N GLU A 98 -4.22 0.25 13.48
CA GLU A 98 -4.71 -0.93 14.20
C GLU A 98 -5.29 -1.99 13.26
N VAL A 99 -6.12 -1.61 12.28
CA VAL A 99 -6.67 -2.61 11.33
C VAL A 99 -5.62 -3.15 10.37
N VAL A 100 -4.62 -2.33 10.02
CA VAL A 100 -3.47 -2.77 9.21
C VAL A 100 -2.67 -3.81 9.99
N HIS A 101 -2.34 -3.55 11.25
CA HIS A 101 -1.64 -4.52 12.11
C HIS A 101 -2.43 -5.79 12.35
N GLN A 102 -3.74 -5.71 12.59
CA GLN A 102 -4.58 -6.89 12.74
C GLN A 102 -4.59 -7.76 11.47
N PHE A 103 -4.47 -7.15 10.29
CA PHE A 103 -4.28 -7.92 9.06
C PHE A 103 -2.88 -8.53 8.95
N VAL A 104 -1.83 -7.82 9.37
CA VAL A 104 -0.46 -8.36 9.43
C VAL A 104 -0.39 -9.59 10.34
N GLU A 105 -1.03 -9.54 11.50
CA GLU A 105 -1.12 -10.65 12.46
C GLU A 105 -2.01 -11.79 11.94
N SER A 106 -3.11 -11.44 11.26
CA SER A 106 -4.10 -12.41 10.79
C SER A 106 -4.70 -11.99 9.43
N GLN A 107 -4.19 -12.61 8.36
CA GLN A 107 -4.51 -12.29 6.97
C GLN A 107 -5.88 -12.82 6.53
N THR A 108 -6.95 -12.40 7.20
CA THR A 108 -8.32 -12.83 6.93
C THR A 108 -9.07 -11.85 6.00
N ARG A 109 -10.07 -12.35 5.27
CA ARG A 109 -11.00 -11.50 4.48
C ARG A 109 -11.66 -10.41 5.33
N GLU A 110 -11.99 -10.73 6.58
CA GLU A 110 -12.66 -9.78 7.48
C GLU A 110 -11.74 -8.63 7.87
N ASN A 111 -10.48 -8.91 8.23
CA ASN A 111 -9.49 -7.86 8.51
C ASN A 111 -9.23 -6.99 7.27
N LEU A 112 -9.13 -7.59 6.08
CA LEU A 112 -9.03 -6.84 4.83
C LEU A 112 -10.26 -5.98 4.54
N LYS A 113 -11.46 -6.49 4.81
CA LYS A 113 -12.72 -5.74 4.68
C LYS A 113 -12.75 -4.54 5.62
N ARG A 114 -12.19 -4.66 6.82
CA ARG A 114 -12.07 -3.54 7.77
C ARG A 114 -11.15 -2.45 7.25
N ILE A 115 -9.99 -2.78 6.68
CA ILE A 115 -9.12 -1.81 6.00
C ILE A 115 -9.89 -1.09 4.88
N ARG A 116 -10.55 -1.84 3.99
CA ARG A 116 -11.35 -1.27 2.89
C ARG A 116 -12.43 -0.32 3.38
N LYS A 117 -13.15 -0.70 4.45
CA LYS A 117 -14.22 0.12 5.04
C LYS A 117 -13.67 1.46 5.54
N LEU A 118 -12.52 1.47 6.21
CA LEU A 118 -11.91 2.70 6.70
C LEU A 118 -11.38 3.61 5.58
N LEU A 119 -11.03 3.04 4.41
CA LEU A 119 -10.63 3.80 3.23
C LEU A 119 -11.80 4.16 2.29
N GLY A 120 -13.04 3.79 2.61
CA GLY A 120 -14.20 4.04 1.74
C GLY A 120 -14.22 3.22 0.45
N ILE A 121 -13.45 2.14 0.38
CA ILE A 121 -13.36 1.25 -0.78
C ILE A 121 -14.52 0.26 -0.74
N LYS A 122 -15.50 0.44 -1.63
CA LYS A 122 -16.72 -0.40 -1.70
C LYS A 122 -16.56 -1.65 -2.58
N THR A 123 -15.51 -1.72 -3.38
CA THR A 123 -15.23 -2.80 -4.34
C THR A 123 -14.31 -3.88 -3.76
N ASP A 124 -14.19 -5.02 -4.43
CA ASP A 124 -13.19 -6.06 -4.11
C ASP A 124 -11.79 -5.76 -4.66
N VAL A 125 -11.47 -4.48 -4.88
CA VAL A 125 -10.11 -4.05 -5.25
C VAL A 125 -9.19 -4.26 -4.06
N LEU A 126 -8.14 -5.05 -4.28
CA LEU A 126 -7.19 -5.47 -3.25
C LEU A 126 -5.91 -4.62 -3.22
N ALA A 127 -5.58 -3.97 -4.33
CA ALA A 127 -4.26 -3.37 -4.52
C ALA A 127 -3.90 -2.34 -3.45
N ILE A 128 -4.76 -1.34 -3.22
CA ILE A 128 -4.55 -0.31 -2.19
C ILE A 128 -4.56 -0.90 -0.77
N PRO A 129 -5.63 -1.60 -0.33
CA PRO A 129 -5.71 -2.05 1.06
C PRO A 129 -4.64 -3.09 1.43
N LEU A 130 -4.08 -3.85 0.47
CA LEU A 130 -2.96 -4.75 0.72
C LEU A 130 -1.59 -4.06 0.67
N THR A 131 -1.48 -2.87 0.07
CA THR A 131 -0.22 -2.12 0.07
C THR A 131 0.11 -1.58 1.46
N LEU A 132 -0.91 -1.14 2.21
CA LEU A 132 -0.73 -0.65 3.59
C LEU A 132 -0.03 -1.67 4.52
N PRO A 133 -0.52 -2.92 4.66
CA PRO A 133 0.16 -3.93 5.48
C PRO A 133 1.48 -4.42 4.88
N ALA A 134 1.64 -4.39 3.56
CA ALA A 134 2.92 -4.70 2.92
C ALA A 134 4.01 -3.70 3.30
N LEU A 135 3.70 -2.39 3.38
CA LEU A 135 4.66 -1.39 3.85
C LEU A 135 4.81 -1.38 5.37
N ALA A 136 3.77 -1.76 6.12
CA ALA A 136 3.85 -1.89 7.59
C ALA A 136 4.75 -3.05 8.03
N SER A 137 4.78 -4.14 7.27
CA SER A 137 5.61 -5.32 7.57
C SER A 137 6.14 -6.00 6.30
N PRO A 138 7.09 -5.37 5.58
CA PRO A 138 7.56 -5.84 4.27
C PRO A 138 8.27 -7.20 4.31
N LYS A 139 8.78 -7.59 5.48
CA LYS A 139 9.40 -8.91 5.70
C LYS A 139 8.37 -10.05 5.77
N THR A 140 7.15 -9.77 6.25
CA THR A 140 6.11 -10.80 6.42
C THR A 140 5.09 -10.77 5.28
N ILE A 141 4.82 -9.60 4.71
CA ILE A 141 3.90 -9.40 3.60
C ILE A 141 4.67 -8.82 2.43
N PRO A 142 5.20 -9.66 1.52
CA PRO A 142 5.90 -9.20 0.34
C PRO A 142 4.98 -8.32 -0.52
N MET A 143 5.51 -7.17 -0.97
CA MET A 143 4.77 -6.17 -1.72
C MET A 143 4.20 -6.75 -3.03
N ILE A 144 2.86 -6.72 -3.18
CA ILE A 144 2.18 -7.22 -4.38
C ILE A 144 2.12 -6.09 -5.41
N ASP A 145 3.17 -5.95 -6.21
CA ASP A 145 3.07 -5.21 -7.48
C ASP A 145 2.87 -6.16 -8.66
N ASN A 146 2.42 -5.65 -9.81
CA ASN A 146 2.03 -6.43 -10.99
C ASN A 146 3.10 -7.44 -11.45
N GLN A 147 4.38 -7.19 -11.19
CA GLN A 147 5.48 -8.13 -11.46
C GLN A 147 5.52 -9.29 -10.46
N VAL A 148 5.28 -9.02 -9.18
CA VAL A 148 5.10 -10.05 -8.13
C VAL A 148 3.80 -10.81 -8.35
N ALA A 149 2.71 -10.14 -8.74
CA ALA A 149 1.47 -10.80 -9.12
C ALA A 149 1.66 -11.70 -10.36
N ARG A 150 2.39 -11.25 -11.38
CA ARG A 150 2.78 -12.08 -12.54
C ARG A 150 3.65 -13.26 -12.14
N TRP A 151 4.62 -13.07 -11.24
CA TRP A 151 5.45 -14.15 -10.71
C TRP A 151 4.64 -15.16 -9.89
N VAL A 152 3.77 -14.71 -8.99
CA VAL A 152 2.85 -15.54 -8.20
C VAL A 152 1.89 -16.31 -9.11
N ASN A 153 1.37 -15.67 -10.17
CA ASN A 153 0.52 -16.33 -11.17
C ASN A 153 1.31 -17.35 -12.01
N HIS A 154 2.59 -17.09 -12.30
CA HIS A 154 3.47 -18.02 -13.02
C HIS A 154 3.91 -19.21 -12.15
N ASN A 155 3.97 -19.03 -10.83
CA ASN A 155 4.38 -20.05 -9.84
C ASN A 155 3.19 -20.52 -8.96
N ALA A 156 1.96 -20.37 -9.46
CA ALA A 156 0.70 -20.44 -8.71
C ALA A 156 0.40 -21.79 -8.03
N ALA A 157 1.05 -22.89 -8.44
CA ALA A 157 0.88 -24.18 -7.80
C ALA A 157 1.49 -24.24 -6.38
N VAL A 158 2.49 -23.41 -6.08
CA VAL A 158 3.26 -23.48 -4.82
C VAL A 158 2.99 -22.29 -3.88
N HIS A 159 2.58 -21.14 -4.43
CA HIS A 159 2.59 -19.87 -3.67
C HIS A 159 1.29 -19.07 -3.66
N ASN A 160 0.14 -19.67 -4.03
CA ASN A 160 -1.12 -18.93 -4.09
C ASN A 160 -1.75 -18.71 -2.70
N VAL A 161 -1.06 -17.94 -1.87
CA VAL A 161 -1.44 -17.54 -0.50
C VAL A 161 -2.80 -16.86 -0.49
N ASN A 162 -3.14 -16.08 -1.53
CA ASN A 162 -4.46 -15.45 -1.65
C ASN A 162 -5.58 -16.49 -1.84
N ARG A 163 -5.37 -17.53 -2.66
CA ARG A 163 -6.34 -18.60 -2.82
C ARG A 163 -6.41 -19.50 -1.57
N ILE A 164 -5.27 -19.80 -0.95
CA ILE A 164 -5.15 -20.57 0.30
C ILE A 164 -5.88 -19.84 1.44
N ASN A 165 -5.65 -18.54 1.60
CA ASN A 165 -6.29 -17.68 2.60
C ASN A 165 -7.69 -17.23 2.17
N LYS A 166 -8.18 -17.70 1.02
CA LYS A 166 -9.47 -17.35 0.44
C LYS A 166 -9.66 -15.83 0.43
N LEU A 167 -8.75 -15.03 -0.12
CA LEU A 167 -8.86 -13.56 -0.20
C LEU A 167 -9.50 -13.08 -1.52
N THR A 168 -9.42 -13.89 -2.58
CA THR A 168 -10.13 -13.73 -3.86
C THR A 168 -11.17 -14.84 -4.03
N PRO A 169 -12.28 -14.63 -4.78
CA PRO A 169 -13.22 -15.69 -5.16
C PRO A 169 -12.53 -16.86 -5.86
#